data_AF-A0A7W6HDQ6-F1
#
_entry.id   AF-A0A7W6HDQ6-F1
#
_cell.length_a   1.000
_cell.length_b   1.000
_cell.length_c   1.000
_cell.angle_alpha   90.00
_cell.angle_beta   90.00
_cell.angle_gamma   90.00
#
_symmetry.space_group_name_H-M   'P 1'
#
loop_
_entity.id
_entity.type
_entity.pdbx_description
1 polymer ?
#
loop_
_entity_poly.entity_id
_entity_poly.type
_entity_poly.pdbx_seq_one_letter_code
_entity_poly.pdbx_strand_id
1 'polypeptide(L)'
;MPNANRKCLGMARAASLSLACLATVLAAPATKAETPLSPEAAAAASPSTWSGLRGDLFGARELIEGSEAIRLDAPARATDPAIVPITLTLDPGHDIRKVTLVIDENPAPVAATFDIAENAGVTQLSTRVRVNEYTDIHAVAEAADGTLYVTSQFVKAAGGCAAPAAKDPEVAAREMGQMKLRFFEASADSTEREAQLMIRHPNNSGLQKDQVTLLYIPAHFISELEITRSGEPLFSMTGGISISEDPSFRFTYAGDAADFHARAVDTDGNVFEKSFEPGQS
;
A
#
# COMPACT_ATOMS: atom_id res chain seq x y z
N MET A 1 -54.79 -90.44 59.66
CA MET A 1 -53.83 -91.35 58.98
C MET A 1 -53.59 -90.82 57.56
N PRO A 2 -52.37 -90.88 57.01
CA PRO A 2 -51.43 -89.74 57.03
C PRO A 2 -50.91 -89.27 55.65
N ASN A 3 -50.12 -88.18 55.68
CA ASN A 3 -48.99 -87.81 54.79
C ASN A 3 -49.30 -87.41 53.33
N ALA A 4 -48.59 -86.49 52.64
CA ALA A 4 -47.40 -85.71 52.95
C ALA A 4 -47.17 -84.61 51.86
N ASN A 5 -46.59 -83.49 52.29
CA ASN A 5 -45.54 -82.66 51.67
C ASN A 5 -45.56 -82.20 50.19
N ARG A 6 -45.44 -80.85 50.06
CA ARG A 6 -44.37 -80.04 49.41
C ARG A 6 -44.67 -79.28 48.10
N LYS A 7 -44.49 -77.95 48.26
CA LYS A 7 -43.80 -76.96 47.37
C LYS A 7 -44.50 -76.65 46.03
N CYS A 8 -44.45 -75.47 45.42
CA CYS A 8 -43.69 -74.23 45.57
C CYS A 8 -44.34 -73.17 44.65
N LEU A 9 -44.00 -71.88 44.84
CA LEU A 9 -44.07 -70.79 43.84
C LEU A 9 -45.48 -70.34 43.38
N GLY A 10 -45.84 -69.07 43.31
CA GLY A 10 -45.14 -67.79 43.43
C GLY A 10 -46.09 -66.69 42.91
N MET A 11 -46.00 -65.50 43.53
CA MET A 11 -46.59 -64.20 43.19
C MET A 11 -46.70 -63.91 41.66
N ALA A 12 -47.56 -63.04 41.13
CA ALA A 12 -47.97 -61.72 41.62
C ALA A 12 -49.24 -61.22 40.89
N ARG A 13 -50.01 -60.36 41.58
CA ARG A 13 -51.09 -59.54 41.01
C ARG A 13 -50.49 -58.36 40.24
N ALA A 14 -50.87 -58.20 38.98
CA ALA A 14 -50.56 -57.01 38.19
C ALA A 14 -51.49 -55.85 38.62
N ALA A 15 -50.90 -54.77 39.14
CA ALA A 15 -51.58 -53.51 39.37
C ALA A 15 -51.13 -52.51 38.29
N SER A 16 -52.10 -52.01 37.53
CA SER A 16 -51.93 -51.04 36.46
C SER A 16 -51.58 -49.67 37.06
N LEU A 17 -50.39 -49.14 36.77
CA LEU A 17 -50.05 -47.75 37.02
C LEU A 17 -49.92 -47.01 35.68
N SER A 18 -50.84 -46.08 35.43
CA SER A 18 -50.78 -45.12 34.34
C SER A 18 -49.60 -44.17 34.55
N LEU A 19 -48.59 -44.25 33.68
CA LEU A 19 -47.47 -43.32 33.66
C LEU A 19 -47.81 -42.17 32.71
N ALA A 20 -48.12 -41.00 33.27
CA ALA A 20 -48.19 -39.76 32.51
C ALA A 20 -46.77 -39.29 32.21
N CYS A 21 -46.30 -39.51 30.98
CA CYS A 21 -45.04 -38.94 30.49
C CYS A 21 -45.22 -37.43 30.26
N LEU A 22 -44.78 -36.62 31.22
CA LEU A 22 -44.63 -35.17 31.02
C LEU A 22 -43.37 -34.95 30.18
N ALA A 23 -43.56 -34.66 28.90
CA ALA A 23 -42.47 -34.32 27.98
C ALA A 23 -41.93 -32.91 28.31
N THR A 24 -40.84 -32.83 29.06
CA THR A 24 -40.04 -31.61 29.16
C THR A 24 -39.16 -31.50 27.91
N VAL A 25 -39.63 -30.75 26.92
CA VAL A 25 -38.80 -30.30 25.79
C VAL A 25 -37.84 -29.25 26.34
N LEU A 26 -36.58 -29.62 26.57
CA LEU A 26 -35.51 -28.64 26.77
C LEU A 26 -35.29 -27.93 25.43
N ALA A 27 -35.81 -26.71 25.30
CA ALA A 27 -35.39 -25.81 24.24
C ALA A 27 -33.94 -25.39 24.55
N ALA A 28 -32.98 -25.99 23.86
CA ALA A 28 -31.60 -25.49 23.87
C ALA A 28 -31.60 -24.06 23.30
N PRO A 29 -30.95 -23.08 23.94
CA PRO A 29 -30.81 -21.76 23.35
C PRO A 29 -30.04 -21.91 22.03
N ALA A 30 -30.66 -21.51 20.93
CA ALA A 30 -29.98 -21.39 19.66
C ALA A 30 -28.93 -20.29 19.80
N THR A 31 -27.68 -20.67 20.07
CA THR A 31 -26.55 -19.78 19.88
C THR A 31 -26.53 -19.41 18.40
N LYS A 32 -26.81 -18.15 18.08
CA LYS A 32 -26.52 -17.60 16.76
C LYS A 32 -25.03 -17.83 16.53
N ALA A 33 -24.69 -18.72 15.60
CA ALA A 33 -23.32 -18.82 15.12
C ALA A 33 -22.98 -17.46 14.49
N GLU A 34 -22.09 -16.70 15.13
CA GLU A 34 -21.51 -15.53 14.50
C GLU A 34 -20.70 -16.02 13.32
N THR A 35 -21.13 -15.64 12.11
CA THR A 35 -20.36 -15.92 10.90
C THR A 35 -19.00 -15.23 11.04
N PRO A 36 -17.88 -15.97 10.99
CA PRO A 36 -16.57 -15.32 11.06
C PRO A 36 -16.42 -14.34 9.91
N LEU A 37 -15.89 -13.15 10.21
CA LEU A 37 -15.61 -12.13 9.20
C LEU A 37 -14.67 -12.70 8.13
N SER A 38 -14.87 -12.31 6.87
CA SER A 38 -13.86 -12.58 5.85
C SER A 38 -12.55 -11.86 6.24
N PRO A 39 -11.37 -12.33 5.80
CA PRO A 39 -10.11 -11.62 6.04
C PRO A 39 -10.18 -10.14 5.61
N GLU A 40 -10.95 -9.85 4.56
CA GLU A 40 -11.22 -8.49 4.08
C GLU A 40 -12.03 -7.67 5.09
N ALA A 41 -13.15 -8.21 5.56
CA ALA A 41 -13.99 -7.51 6.54
C ALA A 41 -13.28 -7.39 7.89
N ALA A 42 -12.41 -8.33 8.23
CA ALA A 42 -11.57 -8.25 9.41
C ALA A 42 -10.53 -7.14 9.29
N ALA A 43 -9.80 -7.06 8.17
CA ALA A 43 -8.81 -5.99 7.95
C ALA A 43 -9.45 -4.60 7.91
N ALA A 44 -10.56 -4.44 7.19
CA ALA A 44 -11.29 -3.16 7.12
C ALA A 44 -11.95 -2.76 8.46
N ALA A 45 -12.20 -3.72 9.36
CA ALA A 45 -12.72 -3.46 10.70
C ALA A 45 -11.63 -3.31 11.76
N SER A 46 -10.39 -3.70 11.46
CA SER A 46 -9.25 -3.49 12.35
C SER A 46 -9.01 -1.98 12.53
N PRO A 47 -8.68 -1.53 13.75
CA PRO A 47 -8.28 -0.15 13.96
C PRO A 47 -7.06 0.18 13.07
N SER A 48 -7.21 1.11 12.14
CA SER A 48 -6.10 1.58 11.32
C SER A 48 -5.03 2.24 12.21
N THR A 49 -3.77 1.94 11.92
CA THR A 49 -2.61 2.61 12.54
C THR A 49 -2.51 4.09 12.19
N TRP A 50 -3.27 4.58 11.19
CA TRP A 50 -3.34 5.98 10.78
C TRP A 50 -3.58 6.95 11.92
N SER A 51 -4.40 6.58 12.90
CA SER A 51 -4.70 7.45 14.04
C SER A 51 -3.44 7.84 14.84
N GLY A 52 -2.49 6.92 15.00
CA GLY A 52 -1.18 7.19 15.58
C GLY A 52 -0.25 7.89 14.58
N LEU A 53 -0.15 7.35 13.36
CA LEU A 53 0.73 7.89 12.31
C LEU A 53 0.45 9.35 11.98
N ARG A 54 -0.83 9.75 11.93
CA ARG A 54 -1.25 11.13 11.71
C ARG A 54 -0.62 12.07 12.74
N GLY A 55 -0.64 11.68 14.02
CA GLY A 55 -0.05 12.46 15.11
C GLY A 55 1.48 12.50 15.04
N ASP A 56 2.11 11.38 14.73
CA ASP A 56 3.58 11.28 14.63
C ASP A 56 4.14 12.07 13.43
N LEU A 57 3.43 12.07 12.30
CA LEU A 57 3.87 12.68 11.05
C LEU A 57 3.50 14.17 10.95
N PHE A 58 2.32 14.56 11.43
CA PHE A 58 1.77 15.91 11.21
C PHE A 58 1.45 16.66 12.50
N GLY A 59 1.66 16.04 13.67
CA GLY A 59 1.38 16.64 14.97
C GLY A 59 -0.11 16.94 15.16
N ALA A 60 -0.41 18.11 15.73
CA ALA A 60 -1.78 18.56 15.98
C ALA A 60 -2.40 19.37 14.81
N ARG A 61 -1.74 19.40 13.65
CA ARG A 61 -2.25 20.14 12.48
C ARG A 61 -3.58 19.55 12.01
N GLU A 62 -4.49 20.42 11.59
CA GLU A 62 -5.73 19.98 10.94
C GLU A 62 -5.42 19.41 9.56
N LEU A 63 -6.00 18.24 9.25
CA LEU A 63 -5.95 17.65 7.92
C LEU A 63 -7.37 17.71 7.36
N ILE A 64 -7.55 18.45 6.27
CA ILE A 64 -8.84 18.65 5.62
C ILE A 64 -9.11 17.45 4.72
N GLU A 65 -10.16 16.70 5.04
CA GLU A 65 -10.64 15.55 4.27
C GLU A 65 -11.64 15.97 3.18
N GLY A 66 -11.73 15.19 2.09
CA GLY A 66 -12.77 15.37 1.05
C GLY A 66 -12.61 16.64 0.20
N SER A 67 -11.43 17.26 0.20
CA SER A 67 -11.08 18.36 -0.69
C SER A 67 -10.66 17.86 -2.07
N GLU A 68 -10.89 18.68 -3.10
CA GLU A 68 -10.38 18.44 -4.47
C GLU A 68 -8.87 18.75 -4.59
N ALA A 69 -8.24 19.30 -3.55
CA ALA A 69 -6.81 19.67 -3.53
C ALA A 69 -5.88 18.52 -3.91
N ILE A 70 -6.22 17.30 -3.51
CA ILE A 70 -5.49 16.09 -3.86
C ILE A 70 -6.43 14.90 -4.05
N ARG A 71 -6.18 14.13 -5.11
CA ARG A 71 -6.86 12.89 -5.43
C ARG A 71 -5.85 11.75 -5.53
N LEU A 72 -6.19 10.62 -4.92
CA LEU A 72 -5.39 9.41 -4.90
C LEU A 72 -6.10 8.31 -5.69
N ASP A 73 -5.48 7.83 -6.77
CA ASP A 73 -5.87 6.60 -7.43
C ASP A 73 -4.95 5.45 -7.02
N ALA A 74 -5.56 4.37 -6.57
CA ALA A 74 -4.93 3.08 -6.38
C ALA A 74 -5.93 1.97 -6.73
N PRO A 75 -5.48 0.80 -7.19
CA PRO A 75 -6.40 -0.30 -7.48
C PRO A 75 -7.03 -0.82 -6.19
N ALA A 76 -8.35 -1.06 -6.19
CA ALA A 76 -9.04 -1.65 -5.03
C ALA A 76 -8.47 -3.03 -4.63
N ARG A 77 -7.87 -3.76 -5.58
CA ARG A 77 -7.11 -4.99 -5.35
C ARG A 77 -5.88 -5.00 -6.25
N ALA A 78 -4.70 -5.17 -5.67
CA ALA A 78 -3.49 -5.30 -6.44
C ALA A 78 -3.39 -6.70 -7.07
N THR A 79 -3.03 -6.75 -8.36
CA THR A 79 -2.66 -8.01 -9.02
C THR A 79 -1.31 -8.51 -8.50
N ASP A 80 -0.37 -7.58 -8.29
CA ASP A 80 0.94 -7.83 -7.70
C ASP A 80 1.18 -6.85 -6.55
N PRO A 81 1.28 -7.33 -5.29
CA PRO A 81 1.50 -6.47 -4.12
C PRO A 81 2.89 -5.82 -4.10
N ALA A 82 3.86 -6.32 -4.87
CA ALA A 82 5.20 -5.72 -4.97
C ALA A 82 5.24 -4.50 -5.90
N ILE A 83 4.22 -4.31 -6.75
CA ILE A 83 4.17 -3.29 -7.81
C ILE A 83 2.76 -2.70 -7.91
N VAL A 84 2.30 -2.06 -6.84
CA VAL A 84 0.99 -1.38 -6.80
C VAL A 84 1.14 0.01 -7.42
N PRO A 85 0.47 0.31 -8.55
CA PRO A 85 0.52 1.65 -9.15
C PRO A 85 -0.29 2.63 -8.30
N ILE A 86 0.30 3.80 -8.04
CA ILE A 86 -0.31 4.92 -7.33
C ILE A 86 -0.23 6.15 -8.22
N THR A 87 -1.35 6.86 -8.36
CA THR A 87 -1.40 8.15 -9.05
C THR A 87 -1.98 9.20 -8.12
N LEU A 88 -1.24 10.29 -7.95
CA LEU A 88 -1.60 11.48 -7.19
C LEU A 88 -1.93 12.57 -8.20
N THR A 89 -3.14 13.13 -8.13
CA THR A 89 -3.53 14.31 -8.92
C THR A 89 -3.68 15.49 -7.99
N LEU A 90 -3.05 16.61 -8.33
CA LEU A 90 -2.95 17.81 -7.53
C LEU A 90 -3.73 18.92 -8.21
N ASP A 91 -4.61 19.59 -7.47
CA ASP A 91 -5.33 20.72 -8.02
C ASP A 91 -4.41 21.96 -8.11
N PRO A 92 -4.21 22.54 -9.31
CA PRO A 92 -3.33 23.70 -9.48
C PRO A 92 -3.84 24.95 -8.74
N GLY A 93 -5.11 24.99 -8.33
CA GLY A 93 -5.69 26.10 -7.57
C GLY A 93 -5.27 26.14 -6.09
N HIS A 94 -4.68 25.07 -5.56
CA HIS A 94 -4.30 24.95 -4.14
C HIS A 94 -2.81 25.17 -3.87
N ASP A 95 -1.99 25.39 -4.91
CA ASP A 95 -0.54 25.62 -4.81
C ASP A 95 0.19 24.60 -3.90
N ILE A 96 0.01 23.32 -4.21
CA ILE A 96 0.58 22.21 -3.43
C ILE A 96 2.11 22.18 -3.58
N ARG A 97 2.83 22.20 -2.44
CA ARG A 97 4.29 22.22 -2.37
C ARG A 97 4.90 20.94 -1.84
N LYS A 98 4.15 20.12 -1.11
CA LYS A 98 4.62 18.83 -0.63
C LYS A 98 3.51 17.79 -0.62
N VAL A 99 3.85 16.56 -0.96
CA VAL A 99 2.93 15.42 -0.86
C VAL A 99 3.61 14.26 -0.15
N THR A 100 3.03 13.79 0.95
CA THR A 100 3.50 12.61 1.69
C THR A 100 2.55 11.44 1.42
N LEU A 101 3.10 10.35 0.88
CA LEU A 101 2.41 9.08 0.64
C LEU A 101 2.66 8.12 1.81
N VAL A 102 1.60 7.73 2.50
CA VAL A 102 1.64 6.87 3.69
C VAL A 102 0.85 5.59 3.42
N ILE A 103 1.40 4.45 3.80
CA ILE A 103 0.79 3.12 3.70
C ILE A 103 0.73 2.57 5.12
N ASP A 104 -0.45 2.62 5.74
CA ASP A 104 -0.62 2.48 7.20
C ASP A 104 0.05 1.21 7.74
N GLU A 105 -0.27 0.06 7.15
CA GLU A 105 0.19 -1.25 7.63
C GLU A 105 1.49 -1.74 6.98
N ASN A 106 2.27 -0.84 6.38
CA ASN A 106 3.62 -1.17 5.93
C ASN A 106 4.65 -1.06 7.07
N PRO A 107 5.70 -1.90 7.10
CA PRO A 107 6.77 -1.82 8.10
C PRO A 107 7.46 -0.45 8.18
N ALA A 108 7.54 0.25 7.05
CA ALA A 108 7.87 1.67 6.98
C ALA A 108 6.69 2.40 6.32
N PRO A 109 5.85 3.10 7.11
CA PRO A 109 4.59 3.66 6.60
C PRO A 109 4.78 4.77 5.56
N VAL A 110 5.76 5.67 5.73
CA VAL A 110 6.04 6.71 4.74
C VAL A 110 6.74 6.09 3.54
N ALA A 111 6.03 5.98 2.42
CA ALA A 111 6.55 5.39 1.20
C ALA A 111 7.40 6.39 0.40
N ALA A 112 6.92 7.63 0.30
CA ALA A 112 7.64 8.74 -0.30
C ALA A 112 7.09 10.08 0.20
N THR A 113 7.96 11.08 0.24
CA THR A 113 7.58 12.50 0.31
C THR A 113 8.10 13.19 -0.93
N PHE A 114 7.23 13.89 -1.64
CA PHE A 114 7.58 14.69 -2.82
C PHE A 114 7.55 16.16 -2.44
N ASP A 115 8.61 16.91 -2.74
CA ASP A 115 8.63 18.37 -2.66
C ASP A 115 8.52 18.93 -4.08
N ILE A 116 7.53 19.77 -4.32
CA ILE A 116 7.16 20.29 -5.63
C ILE A 116 7.64 21.72 -5.73
N ALA A 117 8.40 22.02 -6.79
CA ALA A 117 8.94 23.35 -6.98
C ALA A 117 7.84 24.37 -7.33
N GLU A 118 8.13 25.62 -7.00
CA GLU A 118 7.26 26.74 -7.35
C GLU A 118 7.05 26.83 -8.85
N ASN A 119 5.80 27.00 -9.29
CA ASN A 119 5.44 27.12 -10.70
C ASN A 119 5.90 25.93 -11.58
N ALA A 120 6.19 24.77 -10.99
CA ALA A 120 6.63 23.57 -11.71
C ALA A 120 5.58 23.04 -12.71
N GLY A 121 4.31 23.39 -12.52
CA GLY A 121 3.20 22.90 -13.35
C GLY A 121 2.97 21.39 -13.21
N VAL A 122 3.38 20.80 -12.09
CA VAL A 122 3.14 19.40 -11.75
C VAL A 122 1.73 19.28 -11.16
N THR A 123 0.86 18.62 -11.91
CA THR A 123 -0.55 18.35 -11.55
C THR A 123 -0.81 16.86 -11.34
N GLN A 124 0.13 16.01 -11.75
CA GLN A 124 0.04 14.57 -11.57
C GLN A 124 1.43 13.99 -11.28
N LEU A 125 1.50 13.11 -10.28
CA LEU A 125 2.67 12.31 -9.91
C LEU A 125 2.22 10.86 -9.75
N SER A 126 2.88 9.92 -10.40
CA SER A 126 2.59 8.50 -10.26
C SER A 126 3.86 7.70 -10.00
N THR A 127 3.76 6.71 -9.14
CA THR A 127 4.84 5.77 -8.85
C THR A 127 4.29 4.38 -8.57
N ARG A 128 5.16 3.44 -8.23
CA ARG A 128 4.79 2.06 -7.89
C ARG A 128 5.36 1.73 -6.52
N VAL A 129 4.50 1.18 -5.66
CA VAL A 129 4.83 0.88 -4.26
C VAL A 129 4.62 -0.59 -3.95
N ARG A 130 5.34 -1.07 -2.94
CA ARG A 130 5.14 -2.36 -2.27
C ARG A 130 4.11 -2.17 -1.16
N VAL A 131 3.10 -3.03 -1.13
CA VAL A 131 2.07 -3.03 -0.07
C VAL A 131 2.12 -4.36 0.66
N ASN A 132 2.32 -4.31 1.97
CA ASN A 132 2.58 -5.49 2.80
C ASN A 132 1.31 -6.16 3.33
N GLU A 133 0.26 -5.39 3.60
CA GLU A 133 -0.99 -5.87 4.16
C GLU A 133 -2.18 -5.10 3.58
N TYR A 134 -3.39 -5.63 3.75
CA TYR A 134 -4.61 -4.91 3.37
C TYR A 134 -4.71 -3.65 4.21
N THR A 135 -4.68 -2.50 3.56
CA THR A 135 -4.42 -1.22 4.23
C THR A 135 -5.07 -0.08 3.47
N ASP A 136 -5.37 0.99 4.19
CA ASP A 136 -5.54 2.30 3.57
C ASP A 136 -4.18 2.85 3.16
N ILE A 137 -4.17 3.50 2.00
CA ILE A 137 -3.08 4.35 1.55
C ILE A 137 -3.57 5.79 1.70
N HIS A 138 -2.84 6.61 2.42
CA HIS A 138 -3.12 8.03 2.61
C HIS A 138 -2.16 8.87 1.77
N ALA A 139 -2.71 9.90 1.12
CA ALA A 139 -1.92 10.95 0.50
C ALA A 139 -2.23 12.27 1.21
N VAL A 140 -1.21 12.89 1.79
CA VAL A 140 -1.32 14.18 2.48
C VAL A 140 -0.62 15.24 1.64
N ALA A 141 -1.37 16.23 1.15
CA ALA A 141 -0.86 17.37 0.41
C ALA A 141 -0.73 18.60 1.33
N GLU A 142 0.41 19.27 1.29
CA GLU A 142 0.68 20.52 1.98
C GLU A 142 0.76 21.66 0.95
N ALA A 143 -0.14 22.62 1.07
CA ALA A 143 -0.15 23.84 0.27
C ALA A 143 0.92 24.84 0.71
N ALA A 144 1.23 25.83 -0.13
CA ALA A 144 2.21 26.88 0.17
C ALA A 144 1.88 27.70 1.43
N ASP A 145 0.60 27.81 1.80
CA ASP A 145 0.14 28.48 3.02
C ASP A 145 0.22 27.61 4.28
N GLY A 146 0.64 26.35 4.14
CA GLY A 146 0.73 25.37 5.22
C GLY A 146 -0.58 24.63 5.50
N THR A 147 -1.61 24.76 4.68
CA THR A 147 -2.84 23.95 4.80
C THR A 147 -2.54 22.50 4.41
N LEU A 148 -3.03 21.54 5.22
CA LEU A 148 -2.92 20.11 4.92
C LEU A 148 -4.25 19.56 4.43
N TYR A 149 -4.22 18.86 3.30
CA TYR A 149 -5.34 18.11 2.75
C TYR A 149 -5.01 16.62 2.77
N VAL A 150 -5.98 15.77 3.05
CA VAL A 150 -5.77 14.32 3.05
C VAL A 150 -6.88 13.60 2.29
N THR A 151 -6.45 12.58 1.56
CA THR A 151 -7.33 11.62 0.91
C THR A 151 -6.80 10.21 1.14
N SER A 152 -7.67 9.20 1.07
CA SER A 152 -7.29 7.81 1.28
C SER A 152 -7.99 6.86 0.32
N GLN A 153 -7.36 5.71 0.10
CA GLN A 153 -7.89 4.62 -0.70
C GLN A 153 -7.50 3.28 -0.08
N PHE A 154 -8.49 2.45 0.23
CA PHE A 154 -8.26 1.09 0.70
C PHE A 154 -7.78 0.18 -0.45
N VAL A 155 -6.69 -0.55 -0.23
CA VAL A 155 -6.07 -1.44 -1.21
C VAL A 155 -5.93 -2.85 -0.66
N LYS A 156 -6.46 -3.82 -1.40
CA LYS A 156 -6.30 -5.26 -1.10
C LYS A 156 -5.02 -5.78 -1.75
N ALA A 157 -3.93 -5.79 -0.99
CA ALA A 157 -2.62 -6.30 -1.38
C ALA A 157 -1.89 -6.88 -0.16
N ALA A 158 -1.12 -7.96 -0.28
CA ALA A 158 -0.41 -8.51 0.87
C ALA A 158 0.94 -9.15 0.46
N GLY A 159 1.96 -8.99 1.29
CA GLY A 159 3.30 -9.60 1.12
C GLY A 159 4.25 -8.88 0.15
N GLY A 160 3.90 -7.69 -0.35
CA GLY A 160 4.71 -6.97 -1.35
C GLY A 160 6.12 -6.58 -0.90
N CYS A 161 6.31 -6.31 0.39
CA CYS A 161 7.62 -5.96 0.94
C CYS A 161 8.56 -7.17 0.98
N ALA A 162 8.05 -8.38 1.25
CA ALA A 162 8.85 -9.61 1.30
C ALA A 162 8.92 -10.35 -0.05
N ALA A 163 8.19 -9.89 -1.06
CA ALA A 163 8.20 -10.49 -2.39
C ALA A 163 9.62 -10.49 -3.00
N PRO A 164 10.07 -11.62 -3.56
CA PRO A 164 11.42 -11.75 -4.12
C PRO A 164 11.63 -10.77 -5.28
N ALA A 165 12.89 -10.44 -5.56
CA ALA A 165 13.23 -9.63 -6.73
C ALA A 165 12.77 -10.34 -8.02
N ALA A 166 12.32 -9.55 -9.00
CA ALA A 166 11.83 -10.10 -10.27
C ALA A 166 12.97 -10.55 -11.19
N LYS A 167 14.18 -10.00 -10.98
CA LYS A 167 15.34 -10.19 -11.85
C LYS A 167 16.47 -10.99 -11.21
N ASP A 168 17.32 -11.52 -12.09
CA ASP A 168 18.60 -12.08 -11.69
C ASP A 168 19.49 -11.01 -11.03
N PRO A 169 20.06 -11.27 -9.83
CA PRO A 169 20.86 -10.30 -9.09
C PRO A 169 22.10 -9.80 -9.85
N GLU A 170 22.77 -10.64 -10.64
CA GLU A 170 23.96 -10.22 -11.38
C GLU A 170 23.59 -9.27 -12.52
N VAL A 171 22.47 -9.52 -13.19
CA VAL A 171 21.94 -8.61 -14.22
C VAL A 171 21.52 -7.29 -13.58
N ALA A 172 20.79 -7.33 -12.47
CA ALA A 172 20.35 -6.14 -11.75
C ALA A 172 21.55 -5.27 -11.31
N ALA A 173 22.63 -5.88 -10.81
CA ALA A 173 23.84 -5.17 -10.41
C ALA A 173 24.55 -4.48 -11.59
N ARG A 174 24.61 -5.13 -12.77
CA ARG A 174 25.25 -4.56 -13.97
C ARG A 174 24.45 -3.41 -14.58
N GLU A 175 23.12 -3.45 -14.46
CA GLU A 175 22.22 -2.42 -14.99
C GLU A 175 21.94 -1.29 -13.99
N MET A 176 22.36 -1.43 -12.74
CA MET A 176 22.06 -0.47 -11.68
C MET A 176 22.47 0.96 -12.06
N GLY A 177 21.56 1.90 -11.82
CA GLY A 177 21.74 3.31 -12.15
C GLY A 177 21.42 3.69 -13.60
N GLN A 178 21.17 2.71 -14.49
CA GLN A 178 20.71 3.04 -15.84
C GLN A 178 19.34 3.72 -15.79
N MET A 179 19.26 4.90 -16.40
CA MET A 179 18.02 5.67 -16.45
C MET A 179 17.49 5.84 -17.87
N LYS A 180 16.16 5.84 -17.99
CA LYS A 180 15.43 6.14 -19.21
C LYS A 180 14.30 7.12 -18.90
N LEU A 181 14.18 8.17 -19.71
CA LEU A 181 13.06 9.11 -19.67
C LEU A 181 12.22 8.90 -20.93
N ARG A 182 10.92 8.67 -20.75
CA ARG A 182 9.96 8.54 -21.84
C ARG A 182 9.00 9.73 -21.81
N PHE A 183 8.82 10.37 -22.96
CA PHE A 183 7.81 11.41 -23.13
C PHE A 183 6.51 10.82 -23.69
N PHE A 184 5.38 11.38 -23.27
CA PHE A 184 4.06 11.06 -23.79
C PHE A 184 3.50 12.28 -24.51
N GLU A 185 2.93 12.04 -25.70
CA GLU A 185 2.32 13.11 -26.47
C GLU A 185 1.08 13.64 -25.74
N ALA A 186 1.05 14.96 -25.54
CA ALA A 186 -0.16 15.66 -25.15
C ALA A 186 -1.16 15.61 -26.33
N SER A 187 -2.47 15.67 -26.04
CA SER A 187 -3.43 15.96 -27.11
C SER A 187 -3.08 17.30 -27.76
N ALA A 188 -3.42 17.50 -29.04
CA ALA A 188 -3.05 18.72 -29.78
C ALA A 188 -3.51 20.03 -29.11
N ASP A 189 -4.50 19.95 -28.21
CA ASP A 189 -5.07 21.08 -27.47
C ASP A 189 -4.61 21.16 -26.00
N SER A 190 -3.79 20.22 -25.53
CA SER A 190 -3.30 20.19 -24.15
C SER A 190 -1.94 20.88 -24.02
N THR A 191 -1.85 21.86 -23.12
CA THR A 191 -0.60 22.48 -22.70
C THR A 191 0.14 21.67 -21.62
N GLU A 192 -0.50 20.62 -21.12
CA GLU A 192 0.04 19.71 -20.12
C GLU A 192 0.71 18.53 -20.82
N ARG A 193 1.99 18.35 -20.54
CA ARG A 193 2.82 17.27 -21.07
C ARG A 193 3.16 16.30 -19.97
N GLU A 194 3.57 15.09 -20.36
CA GLU A 194 3.86 14.04 -19.41
C GLU A 194 5.17 13.33 -19.74
N ALA A 195 5.92 13.00 -18.71
CA ALA A 195 7.14 12.22 -18.80
C ALA A 195 7.12 11.07 -17.78
N GLN A 196 7.88 10.02 -18.07
CA GLN A 196 8.10 8.90 -17.17
C GLN A 196 9.58 8.60 -17.07
N LEU A 197 10.14 8.83 -15.89
CA LEU A 197 11.47 8.36 -15.52
C LEU A 197 11.38 6.90 -15.07
N MET A 198 12.33 6.10 -15.53
CA MET A 198 12.57 4.72 -15.10
C MET A 198 14.04 4.61 -14.71
N ILE A 199 14.31 4.07 -13.53
CA ILE A 199 15.66 3.86 -13.00
C ILE A 199 15.81 2.37 -12.74
N ARG A 200 16.88 1.77 -13.25
CA ARG A 200 17.27 0.41 -12.88
C ARG A 200 17.87 0.42 -11.49
N HIS A 201 17.18 -0.21 -10.53
CA HIS A 201 17.65 -0.30 -9.14
C HIS A 201 16.93 -1.45 -8.42
N PRO A 202 17.63 -2.26 -7.61
CA PRO A 202 17.02 -3.40 -6.92
C PRO A 202 15.88 -2.99 -5.98
N ASN A 203 16.00 -1.84 -5.31
CA ASN A 203 15.00 -1.33 -4.36
C ASN A 203 14.52 -2.43 -3.39
N ASN A 204 15.51 -3.06 -2.75
CA ASN A 204 15.31 -4.08 -1.73
C ASN A 204 14.74 -3.43 -0.49
N SER A 205 13.69 -4.03 0.09
CA SER A 205 13.01 -3.47 1.25
C SER A 205 13.71 -3.81 2.56
N GLY A 206 14.60 -4.81 2.57
CA GLY A 206 15.16 -5.40 3.78
C GLY A 206 14.39 -6.63 4.28
N LEU A 207 13.21 -6.92 3.72
CA LEU A 207 12.33 -8.00 4.18
C LEU A 207 12.38 -9.23 3.27
N GLN A 208 12.95 -9.11 2.08
CA GLN A 208 13.14 -10.25 1.19
C GLN A 208 14.17 -11.23 1.77
N LYS A 209 13.99 -12.53 1.47
CA LYS A 209 14.99 -13.56 1.76
C LYS A 209 15.69 -14.00 0.49
N ASP A 210 17.01 -14.09 0.55
CA ASP A 210 17.82 -14.75 -0.46
C ASP A 210 17.51 -16.25 -0.45
N GLN A 211 17.15 -16.80 -1.60
CA GLN A 211 16.66 -18.18 -1.70
C GLN A 211 17.78 -19.23 -1.53
N VAL A 212 19.05 -18.83 -1.60
CA VAL A 212 20.22 -19.71 -1.47
C VAL A 212 20.75 -19.68 -0.04
N THR A 213 21.05 -18.49 0.47
CA THR A 213 21.62 -18.29 1.80
C THR A 213 20.58 -18.33 2.90
N LEU A 214 19.30 -18.12 2.57
CA LEU A 214 18.16 -18.01 3.48
C LEU A 214 18.24 -16.81 4.45
N LEU A 215 19.20 -15.91 4.22
CA LEU A 215 19.36 -14.67 4.96
C LEU A 215 18.45 -13.57 4.39
N TYR A 216 18.17 -12.56 5.20
CA TYR A 216 17.49 -11.36 4.71
C TYR A 216 18.42 -10.56 3.81
N ILE A 217 17.89 -10.13 2.68
CA ILE A 217 18.56 -9.20 1.77
C ILE A 217 18.51 -7.81 2.43
N PRO A 218 19.64 -7.13 2.65
CA PRO A 218 19.64 -5.79 3.22
C PRO A 218 18.77 -4.81 2.44
N ALA A 219 18.20 -3.83 3.13
CA ALA A 219 17.50 -2.74 2.47
C ALA A 219 18.49 -1.94 1.60
N HIS A 220 18.15 -1.78 0.32
CA HIS A 220 18.97 -1.05 -0.65
C HIS A 220 18.05 -0.43 -1.69
N PHE A 221 17.76 0.86 -1.53
CA PHE A 221 16.75 1.57 -2.32
C PHE A 221 17.17 3.01 -2.63
N ILE A 222 16.54 3.60 -3.65
CA ILE A 222 16.67 5.03 -3.94
C ILE A 222 16.04 5.84 -2.81
N SER A 223 16.88 6.52 -2.04
CA SER A 223 16.49 7.35 -0.90
C SER A 223 16.18 8.79 -1.28
N GLU A 224 16.84 9.31 -2.32
CA GLU A 224 16.65 10.67 -2.83
C GLU A 224 16.52 10.65 -4.35
N LEU A 225 15.64 11.48 -4.88
CA LEU A 225 15.54 11.80 -6.30
C LEU A 225 15.32 13.30 -6.47
N GLU A 226 16.01 13.89 -7.42
CA GLU A 226 15.83 15.28 -7.84
C GLU A 226 15.62 15.30 -9.36
N ILE A 227 14.57 16.00 -9.80
CA ILE A 227 14.29 16.24 -11.21
C ILE A 227 14.36 17.73 -11.45
N THR A 228 15.18 18.13 -12.40
CA THR A 228 15.23 19.50 -12.91
C THR A 228 14.86 19.53 -14.39
N ARG A 229 14.30 20.65 -14.83
CA ARG A 229 13.94 20.92 -16.22
C ARG A 229 14.56 22.25 -16.63
N SER A 230 15.34 22.26 -17.70
CA SER A 230 16.07 23.46 -18.15
C SER A 230 16.91 24.13 -17.05
N GLY A 231 17.42 23.34 -16.09
CA GLY A 231 18.19 23.82 -14.94
C GLY A 231 17.35 24.33 -13.76
N GLU A 232 16.02 24.39 -13.88
CA GLU A 232 15.12 24.75 -12.79
C GLU A 232 14.58 23.49 -12.09
N PRO A 233 14.45 23.48 -10.75
CA PRO A 233 13.83 22.37 -10.03
C PRO A 233 12.39 22.13 -10.49
N LEU A 234 12.02 20.87 -10.68
CA LEU A 234 10.64 20.46 -10.97
C LEU A 234 10.01 19.84 -9.71
N PHE A 235 10.61 18.77 -9.21
CA PHE A 235 10.29 18.19 -7.91
C PHE A 235 11.47 17.36 -7.40
N SER A 236 11.47 17.08 -6.12
CA SER A 236 12.32 16.07 -5.49
C SER A 236 11.47 15.04 -4.75
N MET A 237 12.09 13.92 -4.39
CA MET A 237 11.49 12.86 -3.59
C MET A 237 12.48 12.39 -2.53
N THR A 238 12.02 12.29 -1.28
CA THR A 238 12.62 11.41 -0.26
C THR A 238 11.82 10.11 -0.23
N GLY A 239 12.49 9.00 -0.56
CA GLY A 239 11.88 7.67 -0.68
C GLY A 239 12.12 6.78 0.53
N GLY A 240 11.26 5.78 0.71
CA GLY A 240 11.43 4.70 1.68
C GLY A 240 11.51 3.31 1.03
N ILE A 241 11.63 2.29 1.87
CA ILE A 241 11.67 0.86 1.45
C ILE A 241 10.42 0.39 0.70
N SER A 242 9.35 1.19 0.71
CA SER A 242 8.08 0.88 0.06
C SER A 242 8.07 1.22 -1.42
N ILE A 243 9.07 1.91 -1.98
CA ILE A 243 9.16 2.11 -3.44
C ILE A 243 9.58 0.79 -4.12
N SER A 244 8.84 0.39 -5.16
CA SER A 244 9.06 -0.88 -5.88
C SER A 244 10.43 -0.98 -6.56
N GLU A 245 10.83 -2.22 -6.88
CA GLU A 245 11.96 -2.53 -7.77
C GLU A 245 11.83 -1.79 -9.11
N ASP A 246 12.98 -1.40 -9.69
CA ASP A 246 13.07 -0.56 -10.89
C ASP A 246 12.14 0.68 -10.77
N PRO A 247 12.42 1.61 -9.83
CA PRO A 247 11.52 2.69 -9.54
C PRO A 247 11.14 3.48 -10.80
N SER A 248 9.85 3.82 -10.88
CA SER A 248 9.31 4.59 -11.98
C SER A 248 8.51 5.76 -11.43
N PHE A 249 8.73 6.93 -12.01
CA PHE A 249 8.07 8.18 -11.67
C PHE A 249 7.50 8.78 -12.93
N ARG A 250 6.17 8.84 -13.02
CA ARG A 250 5.45 9.46 -14.13
C ARG A 250 4.87 10.76 -13.64
N PHE A 251 5.05 11.84 -14.38
CA PHE A 251 4.70 13.16 -13.90
C PHE A 251 4.34 14.11 -15.05
N THR A 252 3.42 15.03 -14.75
CA THR A 252 3.11 16.13 -15.66
C THR A 252 4.06 17.30 -15.47
N TYR A 253 4.19 18.11 -16.52
CA TYR A 253 4.92 19.37 -16.49
C TYR A 253 4.31 20.36 -17.48
N ALA A 254 4.47 21.64 -17.20
CA ALA A 254 3.96 22.72 -18.05
C ALA A 254 5.01 23.23 -19.06
N GLY A 255 4.57 23.67 -20.24
CA GLY A 255 5.41 24.34 -21.23
C GLY A 255 5.98 23.41 -22.30
N ASP A 256 7.02 23.89 -23.00
CA ASP A 256 7.54 23.19 -24.18
C ASP A 256 8.47 22.00 -23.86
N ALA A 257 8.83 21.26 -24.90
CA ALA A 257 9.82 20.20 -24.81
C ALA A 257 11.13 20.81 -24.30
N ALA A 258 11.69 20.23 -23.24
CA ALA A 258 12.82 20.78 -22.52
C ALA A 258 13.79 19.68 -22.11
N ASP A 259 15.02 20.07 -21.83
CA ASP A 259 16.02 19.17 -21.27
C ASP A 259 15.66 18.84 -19.83
N PHE A 260 15.77 17.58 -19.47
CA PHE A 260 15.60 17.10 -18.10
C PHE A 260 16.92 16.62 -17.54
N HIS A 261 17.16 16.82 -16.26
CA HIS A 261 18.23 16.17 -15.54
C HIS A 261 17.65 15.48 -14.31
N ALA A 262 17.96 14.19 -14.19
CA ALA A 262 17.58 13.37 -13.06
C ALA A 262 18.83 12.99 -12.27
N ARG A 263 18.76 13.19 -10.96
CA ARG A 263 19.77 12.79 -9.98
C ARG A 263 19.12 11.91 -8.93
N ALA A 264 19.67 10.74 -8.68
CA ALA A 264 19.16 9.79 -7.68
C ALA A 264 20.29 9.32 -6.76
N VAL A 265 19.99 9.16 -5.47
CA VAL A 265 20.93 8.66 -4.46
C VAL A 265 20.34 7.45 -3.75
N ASP A 266 21.08 6.35 -3.69
CA ASP A 266 20.68 5.16 -2.94
C ASP A 266 21.16 5.18 -1.48
N THR A 267 20.66 4.25 -0.67
CA THR A 267 21.03 4.12 0.74
C THR A 267 22.50 3.78 1.00
N ASP A 268 23.24 3.33 -0.01
CA ASP A 268 24.69 3.05 0.08
C ASP A 268 25.53 4.28 -0.29
N GLY A 269 24.88 5.38 -0.68
CA GLY A 269 25.50 6.64 -1.08
C GLY A 269 25.93 6.68 -2.54
N ASN A 270 25.53 5.70 -3.36
CA ASN A 270 25.78 5.77 -4.81
C ASN A 270 24.92 6.86 -5.43
N VAL A 271 25.52 7.62 -6.35
CA VAL A 271 24.85 8.71 -7.06
C VAL A 271 24.71 8.32 -8.53
N PHE A 272 23.49 8.39 -9.04
CA PHE A 272 23.14 8.12 -10.42
C PHE A 272 22.57 9.38 -11.05
N GLU A 273 23.16 9.84 -12.15
CA GLU A 273 22.76 11.10 -12.79
C GLU A 273 22.66 10.91 -14.31
N LYS A 274 21.65 11.52 -14.92
CA LYS A 274 21.51 11.54 -16.38
C LYS A 274 20.73 12.75 -16.85
N SER A 275 21.24 13.39 -17.90
CA SER A 275 20.51 14.41 -18.66
C SER A 275 19.84 13.78 -19.88
N PHE A 276 18.65 14.29 -20.22
CA PHE A 276 17.81 13.82 -21.30
C PHE A 276 17.39 15.01 -22.17
N GLU A 277 17.73 14.95 -23.44
CA GLU A 277 17.30 15.94 -24.42
C GLU A 277 15.92 15.55 -25.00
N PRO A 278 15.08 16.53 -25.38
CA PRO A 278 13.86 16.29 -26.13
C PRO A 278 14.06 15.36 -27.32
N GLY A 279 13.28 14.27 -27.37
CA GLY A 279 13.28 13.34 -28.51
C GLY A 279 14.34 12.23 -28.45
N GLN A 280 15.18 12.17 -27.41
CA GLN A 280 15.99 10.98 -27.13
C GLN A 280 15.22 10.02 -26.21
N SER A 281 14.84 8.86 -26.74
CA SER A 281 14.10 7.80 -26.03
C SER A 281 14.89 6.52 -25.88
#